data_AF-A0A0C2ZX36-F1
#
_entry.id   AF-A0A0C2ZX36-F1
#
_cell.length_a   1.000
_cell.length_b   1.000
_cell.length_c   1.000
_cell.angle_alpha   90.00
_cell.angle_beta   90.00
_cell.angle_gamma   90.00
#
_symmetry.space_group_name_H-M   'P 1'
#
loop_
_entity.id
_entity.type
_entity.pdbx_description
1 polymer ?
#
loop_
_entity_poly.entity_id
_entity_poly.type
_entity_poly.pdbx_seq_one_letter_code
_entity_poly.pdbx_strand_id
1 'polypeptide(L)' 'MVAEKITVTIPHELKVRLMDVKNELHSSMSAIYKEALEAYLEKIELQKWEQGFKMASEDEEYTKLCDSLGGDDGGLYEY' A
#
# COMPACT_ATOMS: atom_id res chain seq x y z
N MET A 1 11.14 -19.38 5.94
CA MET A 1 10.76 -18.07 6.51
C MET A 1 11.02 -18.11 8.00
N VAL A 2 11.62 -17.06 8.56
CA VAL A 2 11.72 -16.89 10.02
C VAL A 2 10.46 -16.14 10.46
N ALA A 3 9.68 -16.74 11.35
CA ALA A 3 8.49 -16.12 11.90
C ALA A 3 8.84 -15.54 13.28
N GLU A 4 8.55 -14.26 13.48
CA GLU A 4 8.78 -13.57 14.74
C GLU A 4 7.45 -13.32 15.46
N LYS A 5 7.45 -13.51 16.78
CA LYS A 5 6.27 -13.25 17.61
C LYS A 5 6.36 -11.84 18.17
N ILE A 6 5.32 -11.06 17.92
CA ILE A 6 5.13 -9.74 18.53
C ILE A 6 4.07 -9.80 19.63
N THR A 7 4.20 -8.95 20.63
CA THR A 7 3.17 -8.73 21.66
C THR A 7 2.84 -7.26 21.67
N VAL A 8 1.55 -6.93 21.57
CA VAL A 8 1.06 -5.55 21.50
C VAL A 8 0.01 -5.29 22.56
N THR A 9 -0.01 -4.06 23.07
CA THR A 9 -1.07 -3.59 23.96
C THR A 9 -2.08 -2.82 23.13
N ILE A 10 -3.36 -3.20 23.23
CA ILE A 10 -4.46 -2.53 22.52
C ILE A 10 -5.58 -2.17 23.48
N PRO A 11 -6.41 -1.16 23.16
CA PRO A 11 -7.62 -0.85 23.92
C PRO A 11 -8.53 -2.08 24.03
N HIS A 12 -9.14 -2.28 25.20
CA HIS A 12 -10.03 -3.41 25.45
C HIS A 12 -11.18 -3.48 24.45
N GLU A 13 -11.79 -2.34 24.16
CA GLU A 13 -12.90 -2.24 23.20
C GLU A 13 -12.50 -2.71 21.79
N LEU A 14 -11.28 -2.36 21.36
CA LEU A 14 -10.76 -2.81 20.07
C LEU A 14 -10.59 -4.34 20.04
N LYS A 15 -10.10 -4.93 21.14
CA LYS A 15 -9.96 -6.39 21.27
C LYS A 15 -11.32 -7.09 21.14
N VAL A 16 -12.37 -6.55 21.75
CA VAL A 16 -13.73 -7.13 21.68
C VAL A 16 -14.23 -7.12 20.23
N ARG A 17 -14.15 -5.98 19.54
CA ARG A 17 -14.55 -5.88 18.13
C ARG A 17 -13.78 -6.83 17.23
N LEU A 18 -12.47 -6.98 17.45
CA LEU A 18 -11.65 -7.93 16.70
C LEU A 18 -12.01 -9.39 16.99
N MET A 19 -12.47 -9.71 18.21
CA MET A 19 -12.97 -11.05 18.54
C MET A 19 -14.27 -11.36 17.81
N ASP A 20 -15.15 -10.38 17.66
CA ASP A 20 -16.39 -10.54 16.89
C ASP A 20 -16.08 -10.84 15.41
N VAL A 21 -15.21 -10.03 14.80
CA VAL A 21 -14.73 -10.23 13.42
C VAL A 21 -14.07 -11.61 13.25
N LYS A 22 -13.22 -12.01 14.21
CA LYS A 22 -12.61 -13.34 14.21
C LYS A 22 -13.65 -14.45 14.16
N ASN A 23 -14.72 -14.32 14.94
CA ASN A 23 -15.77 -15.33 15.01
C ASN A 23 -16.60 -15.34 13.73
N GLU A 24 -16.93 -14.17 13.18
CA GLU A 24 -17.67 -14.01 11.93
C GLU A 24 -16.92 -14.59 10.73
N LEU A 25 -15.62 -14.30 10.61
CA LEU A 25 -14.78 -14.79 9.52
C LEU A 25 -14.27 -16.23 9.72
N HIS A 26 -14.65 -16.89 10.83
CA HIS A 26 -14.11 -18.19 11.23
C HIS A 26 -12.58 -18.27 11.17
N SER A 27 -11.90 -17.17 11.53
CA SER A 27 -10.46 -16.98 11.36
C SER A 27 -9.72 -16.97 12.71
N SER A 28 -8.45 -16.60 12.69
CA SER A 28 -7.63 -16.42 13.89
C SER A 28 -7.26 -14.95 14.09
N MET A 29 -7.04 -14.58 15.35
CA MET A 29 -6.59 -13.23 15.69
C MET A 29 -5.25 -12.90 15.00
N SER A 30 -4.35 -13.88 14.89
CA SER A 30 -3.08 -13.74 14.18
C SER A 30 -3.25 -13.48 12.68
N ALA A 31 -4.24 -14.12 12.05
CA ALA A 31 -4.55 -13.89 10.64
C ALA A 31 -5.05 -12.46 10.41
N ILE A 32 -5.98 -11.99 11.25
CA ILE A 32 -6.48 -10.61 11.19
C ILE A 32 -5.35 -9.60 11.36
N TYR A 33 -4.46 -9.80 12.35
CA TYR A 33 -3.31 -8.91 12.51
C TYR A 33 -2.36 -8.94 11.33
N LYS A 34 -2.10 -10.12 10.76
CA LYS A 34 -1.22 -10.26 9.60
C LYS A 34 -1.78 -9.50 8.40
N GLU A 35 -3.05 -9.72 8.08
CA GLU A 35 -3.74 -9.02 7.00
C GLU A 35 -3.75 -7.50 7.21
N ALA A 36 -4.02 -7.04 8.44
CA ALA A 36 -3.99 -5.63 8.77
C ALA A 36 -2.59 -5.00 8.60
N LEU A 37 -1.52 -5.73 8.96
CA LEU A 37 -0.15 -5.28 8.78
C LEU A 37 0.25 -5.22 7.30
N GLU A 38 -0.13 -6.23 6.51
CA GLU A 38 0.11 -6.27 5.06
C GLU A 38 -0.64 -5.12 4.36
N ALA A 39 -1.92 -4.92 4.67
CA ALA A 39 -2.72 -3.82 4.13
C ALA A 39 -2.18 -2.44 4.55
N TYR A 40 -1.63 -2.32 5.77
CA TYR A 40 -1.01 -1.08 6.21
C TYR A 40 0.25 -0.76 5.38
N LEU A 41 1.09 -1.75 5.08
CA LEU A 41 2.28 -1.55 4.24
C LEU A 41 1.90 -1.11 2.83
N GLU A 42 0.91 -1.77 2.23
CA GLU A 42 0.41 -1.41 0.90
C GLU A 42 -0.12 0.03 0.87
N LYS A 43 -0.89 0.43 1.89
CA LYS A 43 -1.38 1.80 2.02
C LYS A 43 -0.23 2.82 2.08
N ILE A 44 0.82 2.52 2.84
CA ILE A 44 1.99 3.42 2.93
C ILE A 44 2.71 3.53 1.59
N GLU A 45 2.87 2.43 0.85
CA GLU A 45 3.48 2.47 -0.48
C GLU A 45 2.66 3.32 -1.45
N LEU A 46 1.33 3.15 -1.48
CA LEU A 46 0.45 4.01 -2.28
C LEU A 46 0.59 5.48 -1.94
N GLN A 47 0.66 5.82 -0.65
CA GLN A 47 0.88 7.21 -0.21
C GLN A 47 2.23 7.78 -0.68
N LYS A 48 3.30 6.97 -0.69
CA LYS A 48 4.59 7.39 -1.24
C LYS A 48 4.50 7.65 -2.74
N TRP A 49 3.81 6.78 -3.48
CA TRP A 49 3.59 6.96 -4.91
C TRP A 49 2.78 8.21 -5.23
N GLU A 50 1.68 8.44 -4.51
CA GLU A 50 0.88 9.65 -4.65
C GLU A 50 1.70 10.91 -4.35
N GLN A 51 2.49 10.89 -3.28
CA GLN A 51 3.36 12.01 -2.92
C GLN A 51 4.46 12.24 -3.98
N GLY A 52 5.08 11.17 -4.48
CA GLY A 52 6.08 11.24 -5.54
C GLY A 52 5.51 11.76 -6.85
N PHE A 53 4.32 11.27 -7.25
CA PHE A 53 3.59 11.80 -8.40
C PHE A 53 3.30 13.28 -8.24
N LYS A 54 2.79 13.70 -7.07
CA LYS A 54 2.51 15.10 -6.80
C LYS A 54 3.77 15.96 -6.95
N MET A 55 4.87 15.55 -6.33
CA MET A 55 6.16 16.26 -6.43
C MET A 55 6.66 16.35 -7.87
N ALA A 56 6.57 15.26 -8.64
CA ALA A 56 6.97 15.23 -10.05
C ALA A 56 6.03 16.06 -10.94
N SER A 57 4.73 16.08 -10.65
CA SER A 57 3.75 16.88 -11.40
C SER A 57 3.90 18.39 -11.16
N GLU A 58 4.49 18.77 -10.03
CA GLU A 58 4.84 20.15 -9.69
C GLU A 58 6.24 20.53 -10.19
N ASP A 59 7.00 19.58 -10.75
CA ASP A 59 8.34 19.79 -11.30
C ASP A 59 8.27 20.19 -12.78
N GLU A 60 8.77 21.40 -13.07
CA GLU A 60 8.73 22.03 -14.39
C GLU A 60 9.66 21.35 -15.42
N GLU A 61 10.74 20.69 -14.97
CA GLU A 61 11.62 19.91 -15.85
C GLU A 61 11.00 18.56 -16.18
N TYR A 62 10.37 17.91 -15.20
CA TYR A 62 9.67 16.64 -15.39
C TYR A 62 8.49 16.79 -16.37
N THR A 63 7.67 17.83 -16.21
CA THR A 63 6.56 18.12 -17.12
C THR A 63 7.03 18.42 -18.55
N LYS A 64 8.08 19.23 -18.73
CA LYS A 64 8.70 19.47 -20.05
C LYS A 64 9.25 18.18 -20.69
N LEU A 65 9.83 17.29 -19.88
CA LEU A 65 10.30 16.00 -20.35
C LEU A 65 9.14 15.11 -20.79
N CYS A 66 8.06 15.01 -20.00
CA CYS A 66 6.86 14.27 -20.37
C CYS A 66 6.21 14.79 -21.66
N ASP A 67 6.13 16.12 -21.84
CA ASP A 67 5.62 16.73 -23.08
C ASP A 67 6.52 16.41 -24.28
N SER A 68 7.84 16.34 -24.09
CA SER A 68 8.77 15.98 -25.16
C SER A 68 8.74 14.49 -25.53
N LEU A 69 8.44 13.61 -24.57
CA LEU A 69 8.40 12.15 -24.76
C LEU A 69 7.02 11.64 -25.21
N GLY A 70 5.94 12.34 -24.84
CA GLY A 70 4.56 11.99 -25.23
C GLY A 70 4.21 12.28 -26.70
N GLY A 71 5.15 12.84 -27.47
CA GLY A 71 4.98 13.14 -28.89
C GLY A 71 5.44 12.04 -29.85
N ASP A 72 5.96 10.91 -29.36
CA ASP A 72 6.33 9.78 -30.22
C ASP A 72 5.12 8.85 -30.39
N ASP A 73 4.72 8.58 -31.63
CA ASP A 73 3.48 7.90 -32.06
C ASP A 73 3.44 6.39 -31.71
N GLY A 74 4.06 5.98 -30.61
CA GLY A 74 4.06 4.60 -30.13
C GLY A 74 4.48 3.59 -31.19
N GLY A 75 5.35 3.99 -32.13
CA GLY A 75 5.80 3.17 -33.24
C GLY A 75 6.50 1.92 -32.72
N LEU A 76 5.76 0.81 -32.62
CA LEU A 76 6.31 -0.52 -32.38
C LEU A 76 7.26 -0.86 -33.53
N TYR A 77 8.55 -0.66 -33.31
CA TYR A 77 9.58 -1.19 -34.19
C TYR A 77 9.69 -2.70 -33.92
N GLU A 78 8.99 -3.49 -34.75
CA GLU A 78 9.25 -4.93 -34.86
C GLU A 78 10.66 -5.14 -35.44
N TYR A 79 11.46 -5.95 -34.77
CA TYR A 79 12.83 -6.34 -35.17
C TYR A 79 12.83 -7.43 -36.25
#